data_AF-A0A8C9E1A6-F1
#
_entry.id   AF-A0A8C9E1A6-F1
#
_cell.length_a   1.000
_cell.length_b   1.000
_cell.length_c   1.000
_cell.angle_alpha   90.00
_cell.angle_beta   90.00
_cell.angle_gamma   90.00
#
_symmetry.space_group_name_H-M   'P 1'
#
loop_
_entity.id
_entity.type
_entity.pdbx_description
1 polymer ?
#
loop_
_entity_poly.entity_id
_entity_poly.type
_entity_poly.pdbx_seq_one_letter_code
_entity_poly.pdbx_strand_id
1 'polypeptide(L)'
;MILFLTQSQISRHIYSTSCRVPAKVPVLYPQSYDDQRRLPPRFFWKNAPLNWPATFLREKEVSRELWLEPGTYVIVPCTSESHQESEFILRVFSRKRTSLTSSSLKG
;
A
#
# COMPACT_ATOMS: atom_id res chain seq x y z
N MET A 1 16.45 -0.96 -7.58
CA MET A 1 15.29 -0.51 -8.38
C MET A 1 14.73 0.75 -7.74
N ILE A 2 14.40 1.79 -8.50
CA ILE A 2 13.65 2.94 -7.95
C ILE A 2 12.18 2.75 -8.28
N LEU A 3 11.34 2.79 -7.25
CA LEU A 3 9.90 2.68 -7.34
C LEU A 3 9.26 3.95 -6.78
N PHE A 4 8.46 4.64 -7.59
CA PHE A 4 7.62 5.73 -7.14
C PHE A 4 6.24 5.17 -6.84
N LEU A 5 5.83 5.27 -5.58
CA LEU A 5 4.55 4.81 -5.09
C LEU A 5 3.68 6.00 -4.76
N THR A 6 2.51 6.07 -5.39
CA THR A 6 1.52 7.10 -5.13
C THR A 6 0.21 6.47 -4.69
N GLN A 7 -0.33 6.86 -3.55
CA GLN A 7 -1.69 6.52 -3.12
C GLN A 7 -2.53 7.81 -3.10
N SER A 8 -3.61 7.83 -3.88
CA SER A 8 -4.49 8.98 -4.03
C SER A 8 -5.94 8.61 -3.68
N GLN A 9 -6.57 9.32 -2.75
CA GLN A 9 -7.97 9.14 -2.33
C GLN A 9 -8.92 9.77 -3.36
N ILE A 10 -9.91 9.01 -3.83
CA ILE A 10 -10.83 9.43 -4.90
C ILE A 10 -12.15 10.01 -4.37
N SER A 11 -12.41 9.95 -3.05
CA SER A 11 -13.75 10.19 -2.47
C SER A 11 -14.57 11.32 -3.13
N ARG A 12 -15.73 10.95 -3.67
CA ARG A 12 -16.76 11.85 -4.23
C ARG A 12 -17.72 12.42 -3.19
N HIS A 13 -17.71 11.91 -1.96
CA HIS A 13 -18.63 12.34 -0.91
C HIS A 13 -18.00 13.46 -0.05
N ILE A 14 -18.65 14.62 -0.08
CA ILE A 14 -18.28 15.89 0.58
C ILE A 14 -18.17 15.75 2.13
N TYR A 15 -18.63 14.62 2.70
CA TYR A 15 -18.67 14.39 4.15
C TYR A 15 -17.56 13.49 4.73
N SER A 16 -16.72 12.85 3.91
CA SER A 16 -15.65 11.95 4.41
C SER A 16 -14.31 12.68 4.57
N THR A 17 -14.31 13.77 5.34
CA THR A 17 -13.08 14.52 5.69
C THR A 17 -12.22 13.81 6.73
N SER A 18 -12.67 12.67 7.27
CA SER A 18 -11.93 11.89 8.27
C SER A 18 -10.99 10.84 7.68
N CYS A 19 -11.15 10.43 6.41
CA CYS A 19 -10.29 9.43 5.78
C CYS A 19 -8.90 10.00 5.54
N ARG A 20 -7.92 9.55 6.32
CA ARG A 20 -6.52 9.95 6.17
C ARG A 20 -5.71 8.84 5.52
N VAL A 21 -4.79 9.22 4.64
CA VAL A 21 -3.83 8.30 4.00
C VAL A 21 -2.53 8.21 4.79
N PRO A 22 -1.86 7.05 4.81
CA PRO A 22 -0.59 6.93 5.49
C PRO A 22 0.49 7.75 4.75
N ALA A 23 1.27 8.54 5.49
CA ALA A 23 2.42 9.29 4.94
C ALA A 23 3.47 8.39 4.28
N LYS A 24 3.48 7.11 4.65
CA LYS A 24 4.29 6.03 4.08
C LYS A 24 3.42 4.78 3.96
N VAL A 25 3.07 4.40 2.73
CA VAL A 25 2.32 3.17 2.45
C VAL A 25 3.19 1.96 2.84
N PRO A 26 2.68 1.01 3.63
CA PRO A 26 3.44 -0.19 4.01
C PRO A 26 3.90 -1.01 2.80
N VAL A 27 5.18 -1.38 2.79
CA VAL A 27 5.79 -2.28 1.79
C VAL A 27 6.46 -3.45 2.52
N LEU A 28 6.13 -4.67 2.15
CA LEU A 28 6.69 -5.89 2.74
C LEU A 28 7.61 -6.57 1.71
N TYR A 29 8.74 -7.09 2.19
CA TYR A 29 9.64 -7.95 1.43
C TYR A 29 9.57 -9.37 2.01
N PRO A 30 8.66 -10.23 1.50
CA PRO A 30 8.43 -11.53 2.09
C PRO A 30 9.61 -12.48 1.87
N GLN A 31 9.97 -13.23 2.91
CA GLN A 31 10.98 -14.30 2.80
C GLN A 31 10.49 -15.47 1.92
N SER A 32 9.17 -15.68 1.89
CA SER A 32 8.49 -16.62 1.00
C SER A 32 7.18 -16.00 0.54
N TYR A 33 6.95 -15.96 -0.77
CA TYR A 33 5.70 -15.48 -1.35
C TYR A 33 5.05 -16.63 -2.10
N ASP A 34 3.91 -17.08 -1.59
CA ASP A 34 3.00 -17.94 -2.35
C ASP A 34 2.08 -16.99 -3.13
N ASP A 35 1.99 -17.15 -4.45
CA ASP A 35 1.24 -16.27 -5.35
C ASP A 35 -0.29 -16.48 -5.24
N GLN A 36 -0.73 -16.64 -4.00
CA GLN A 36 -2.13 -16.71 -3.65
C GLN A 36 -2.75 -15.35 -3.87
N ARG A 37 -3.92 -15.35 -4.52
CA ARG A 37 -4.74 -14.15 -4.67
C ARG A 37 -5.09 -13.49 -3.33
N ARG A 38 -5.01 -14.20 -2.21
CA ARG A 38 -5.27 -13.66 -0.87
C ARG A 38 -4.23 -14.17 0.11
N LEU A 39 -3.56 -13.24 0.78
CA LEU A 39 -2.57 -13.55 1.80
C LEU A 39 -3.28 -13.78 3.16
N PRO A 40 -3.01 -14.90 3.85
CA PRO A 40 -3.64 -15.19 5.15
C PRO A 40 -3.09 -14.25 6.24
N PRO A 41 -3.82 -13.98 7.34
CA PRO A 41 -3.35 -13.11 8.43
C PRO A 41 -1.96 -13.45 8.96
N ARG A 42 -1.64 -14.75 9.05
CA ARG A 42 -0.32 -15.26 9.49
C ARG A 42 0.84 -14.76 8.61
N PHE A 43 0.60 -14.42 7.34
CA PHE A 43 1.60 -13.82 6.46
C PHE A 43 2.08 -12.47 7.00
N PHE A 44 1.16 -11.62 7.44
CA PHE A 44 1.48 -10.26 7.92
C PHE A 44 2.15 -10.26 9.30
N TRP A 45 1.95 -11.31 10.11
CA TRP A 45 2.69 -11.49 11.36
C TRP A 45 4.14 -11.95 11.15
N LYS A 46 4.38 -12.74 10.10
CA LYS A 46 5.72 -13.27 9.79
C LYS A 46 6.59 -12.26 9.03
N ASN A 47 5.99 -11.37 8.25
CA ASN A 47 6.70 -10.45 7.39
C ASN A 47 6.45 -9.01 7.87
N ALA A 48 7.41 -8.46 8.60
CA ALA A 48 7.35 -7.06 9.01
C ALA A 48 7.49 -6.15 7.77
N PRO A 49 6.74 -5.04 7.70
CA PRO A 49 6.92 -4.07 6.62
C PRO A 49 8.26 -3.34 6.79
N LEU A 50 8.84 -2.94 5.66
CA LEU A 50 10.00 -2.07 5.59
C LEU A 50 9.74 -0.71 6.25
N ASN A 51 8.45 -0.31 6.30
CA ASN A 51 8.00 0.91 6.92
C ASN A 51 6.58 0.73 7.50
N TRP A 52 6.41 1.14 8.75
CA TRP A 52 5.09 1.18 9.39
C TRP A 52 4.34 2.48 9.06
N PRO A 53 3.01 2.45 8.93
CA PRO A 53 2.19 3.63 8.67
C PRO A 53 1.93 4.39 9.98
N ALA A 54 2.95 5.09 10.50
CA ALA A 54 2.88 5.75 11.81
C ALA A 54 2.17 7.13 11.78
N THR A 55 2.08 7.75 10.60
CA THR A 55 1.51 9.09 10.44
C THR A 55 0.47 9.08 9.34
N PHE A 56 -0.70 9.62 9.61
CA PHE A 56 -1.81 9.70 8.68
C PHE A 56 -2.14 11.16 8.36
N LEU A 57 -2.19 11.44 7.07
CA LEU A 57 -2.25 12.76 6.46
C LEU A 57 -3.65 13.03 5.90
N ARG A 58 -4.11 14.28 5.97
CA ARG A 58 -5.39 14.71 5.39
C ARG A 58 -5.29 14.95 3.89
N GLU A 59 -4.06 14.96 3.40
CA GLU A 59 -3.69 15.11 2.01
C GLU A 59 -4.35 14.01 1.18
N LYS A 60 -4.88 14.39 0.02
CA LYS A 60 -5.55 13.43 -0.86
C LYS A 60 -4.57 12.52 -1.58
N GLU A 61 -3.29 12.89 -1.64
CA GLU A 61 -2.26 12.13 -2.35
C GLU A 61 -0.97 12.10 -1.55
N VAL A 62 -0.37 10.92 -1.47
CA VAL A 62 0.96 10.70 -0.90
C VAL A 62 1.82 10.00 -1.93
N SER A 63 3.02 10.52 -2.16
CA SER A 63 4.00 9.96 -3.09
C SER A 63 5.32 9.71 -2.38
N ARG A 64 5.96 8.58 -2.69
CA ARG A 64 7.27 8.20 -2.14
C ARG A 64 8.14 7.56 -3.19
N GLU A 65 9.41 7.95 -3.18
CA GLU A 65 10.47 7.26 -3.90
C GLU A 65 11.11 6.20 -3.00
N LEU A 66 11.21 4.97 -3.50
CA LEU A 66 11.76 3.82 -2.79
C LEU A 66 12.95 3.25 -3.54
N TRP A 67 14.02 2.96 -2.80
CA TRP A 67 15.19 2.25 -3.29
C TRP A 67 15.09 0.80 -2.80
N LEU A 68 14.80 -0.11 -3.71
CA LEU A 68 14.54 -1.51 -3.41
C LEU A 68 15.53 -2.42 -4.14
N GLU A 69 15.95 -3.49 -3.48
CA GLU A 69 16.67 -4.58 -4.16
C GLU A 69 15.75 -5.30 -5.17
N PRO A 70 16.30 -6.05 -6.14
CA PRO A 70 15.49 -6.87 -7.02
C PRO A 70 14.70 -7.94 -6.23
N GLY A 71 13.39 -8.03 -6.45
CA GLY A 71 12.56 -9.05 -5.81
C GLY A 71 11.06 -8.76 -5.90
N THR A 72 10.28 -9.62 -5.24
CA THR A 72 8.82 -9.48 -5.13
C THR A 72 8.48 -8.75 -3.84
N TYR A 73 7.65 -7.73 -3.93
CA TYR A 73 7.21 -6.91 -2.80
C TYR A 73 5.69 -6.90 -2.72
N VAL A 74 5.16 -6.82 -1.50
CA VAL A 74 3.73 -6.63 -1.25
C VAL A 74 3.50 -5.22 -0.75
N ILE A 75 2.69 -4.45 -1.46
CA ILE A 75 2.28 -3.10 -1.06
C ILE A 75 0.89 -3.22 -0.42
N VAL A 76 0.74 -2.74 0.82
CA VAL A 76 -0.52 -2.83 1.57
C VAL A 76 -1.10 -1.42 1.72
N PRO A 77 -2.02 -0.98 0.84
CA PRO A 77 -2.74 0.26 1.04
C PRO A 77 -3.64 0.15 2.28
N CYS A 78 -3.70 1.20 3.09
CA CYS A 78 -4.53 1.26 4.29
C CYS A 78 -5.05 2.67 4.57
N THR A 79 -6.01 2.78 5.48
CA THR A 79 -6.57 4.02 6.05
C THR A 79 -6.15 4.15 7.52
N SER A 80 -6.46 5.29 8.13
CA SER A 80 -6.18 5.55 9.55
C SER A 80 -6.98 4.69 10.53
N GLU A 81 -8.19 4.29 10.14
CA GLU A 81 -9.10 3.53 10.99
C GLU A 81 -9.54 2.23 10.30
N SER A 82 -9.67 1.16 11.10
CA SER A 82 -10.26 -0.10 10.65
C SER A 82 -11.72 0.11 10.20
N HIS A 83 -12.16 -0.66 9.21
CA HIS A 83 -13.54 -0.62 8.67
C HIS A 83 -13.94 0.72 8.02
N GLN A 84 -13.01 1.64 7.84
CA GLN A 84 -13.23 2.88 7.11
C GLN A 84 -13.20 2.60 5.60
N GLU A 85 -14.35 2.72 4.94
CA GLU A 85 -14.44 2.58 3.49
C GLU A 85 -13.80 3.77 2.77
N SER A 86 -13.04 3.47 1.72
CA SER A 86 -12.27 4.46 0.98
C SER A 86 -12.01 3.96 -0.45
N GLU A 87 -12.21 4.84 -1.41
CA GLU A 87 -11.76 4.64 -2.80
C GLU A 87 -10.39 5.28 -2.99
N PHE A 88 -9.46 4.53 -3.58
CA PHE A 88 -8.12 5.03 -3.85
C PHE A 88 -7.55 4.53 -5.18
N ILE A 89 -6.58 5.26 -5.71
CA ILE A 89 -5.72 4.84 -6.82
C ILE A 89 -4.32 4.62 -6.25
N LEU A 90 -3.77 3.43 -6.52
CA LEU A 90 -2.36 3.15 -6.30
C LEU A 90 -1.63 3.21 -7.65
N ARG A 91 -0.62 4.06 -7.77
CA ARG A 91 0.26 4.13 -8.95
C ARG A 91 1.66 3.67 -8.57
N VAL A 92 2.21 2.79 -9.39
CA VAL A 92 3.57 2.26 -9.25
C VAL A 92 4.33 2.60 -10.52
N PHE A 93 5.36 3.43 -10.39
CA PHE A 93 6.28 3.73 -11.49
C PHE A 93 7.65 3.15 -11.18
N SER A 94 8.28 2.53 -12.17
CA SER A 94 9.63 2.00 -12.05
C SER A 94 10.47 2.42 -13.24
N ARG A 95 11.75 2.71 -13.00
CA ARG A 95 12.73 2.99 -14.07
C ARG A 95 13.04 1.76 -14.93
N LYS A 96 12.73 0.56 -14.44
CA LYS A 96 12.89 -0.72 -15.16
C LYS A 96 11.53 -1.40 -15.31
N ARG A 97 11.40 -2.31 -16.28
CA ARG A 97 10.18 -3.12 -16.46
C ARG A 97 9.85 -3.86 -15.17
N THR A 98 8.60 -3.74 -14.73
CA THR A 98 8.07 -4.38 -13.52
C THR A 98 6.74 -5.05 -13.86
N SER A 99 6.44 -6.16 -13.18
CA SER A 99 5.14 -6.82 -13.25
C SER A 99 4.37 -6.45 -11.99
N LEU A 100 3.16 -5.91 -12.14
CA LEU A 100 2.28 -5.57 -11.03
C LEU A 100 1.07 -6.49 -11.06
N THR A 101 0.81 -7.18 -9.95
CA THR A 101 -0.42 -7.93 -9.72
C THR A 101 -1.22 -7.24 -8.62
N SER A 102 -2.53 -7.12 -8.80
CA SER A 102 -3.42 -6.55 -7.80
C SER A 102 -4.34 -7.64 -7.25
N SER A 103 -4.57 -7.59 -5.95
CA SER A 103 -5.54 -8.45 -5.28
C SER A 103 -6.31 -7.65 -4.24
N SER A 104 -7.58 -8.00 -4.06
CA SER A 104 -8.44 -7.41 -3.04
C SER A 104 -8.70 -8.42 -1.92
N LEU A 105 -8.30 -8.04 -0.72
CA LEU A 105 -8.73 -8.69 0.51
C LEU A 105 -10.05 -8.03 0.93
N LYS A 106 -11.17 -8.71 0.72
CA LYS A 106 -12.43 -8.34 1.36
C LYS A 106 -12.45 -9.00 2.73
N GLY A 107 -12.54 -8.18 3.79
CA GLY A 107 -12.84 -8.64 5.15
C GLY A 107 -14.27 -9.13 5.28
#